data_AF-Q3LEG5-F1
#
_entry.id   AF-Q3LEG5-F1
#
_cell.length_a   1.000
_cell.length_b   1.000
_cell.length_c   1.000
_cell.angle_alpha   90.00
_cell.angle_beta   90.00
_cell.angle_gamma   90.00
#
_symmetry.space_group_name_H-M   'P 1'
#
loop_
_entity.id
_entity.type
_entity.pdbx_description
1 polymer ?
#
loop_
_entity_poly.entity_id
_entity_poly.type
_entity_poly.pdbx_seq_one_letter_code
_entity_poly.pdbx_strand_id
1 'polypeptide(L)'
;AGGEISEMAGLPSDVRHATDALDAVGNTTKAVTKGYAIGSAGLGALVLFAAYTSDLKYFSANPADYPFFAGLGEIAFDLTNPYVVVGLLFGGLLPFLFGGMSMMAVGRAAEAVVAEVRRQFRENPGIMTYETKPEYGKAVDILTKAAIREMIVPSLLPVLSPIVLFVAVMMISDKANAFASIGAMLMGVIVNGPVFVAISNTSSGGAWDNA
;
A
#
# COMPACT_ATOMS: atom_id res chain seq x y z
N ALA A 1 20.94 10.25 -1.65
CA ALA A 1 21.85 10.17 -0.49
C ALA A 1 23.28 10.61 -0.80
N GLY A 2 23.99 10.01 -1.77
CA GLY A 2 25.37 10.42 -2.10
C GLY A 2 25.48 11.85 -2.64
N GLY A 3 24.56 12.27 -3.51
CA GLY A 3 24.51 13.63 -4.08
C GLY A 3 24.12 14.70 -3.07
N GLU A 4 23.15 14.42 -2.19
CA GLU A 4 22.71 15.39 -1.17
C GLU A 4 23.81 15.65 -0.13
N ILE A 5 24.55 14.61 0.27
CA ILE A 5 25.68 14.75 1.19
C ILE A 5 26.84 15.50 0.52
N SER A 6 27.06 15.31 -0.78
CA SER A 6 28.11 16.04 -1.51
C SER A 6 27.77 17.52 -1.71
N GLU A 7 26.49 17.84 -1.92
CA GLU A 7 25.96 19.21 -1.96
C GLU A 7 26.05 19.89 -0.58
N MET A 8 25.67 19.20 0.50
CA MET A 8 25.78 19.73 1.87
C MET A 8 27.24 19.88 2.35
N ALA A 9 28.18 19.12 1.78
CA ALA A 9 29.61 19.17 2.12
C ALA A 9 30.44 20.11 1.22
N GLY A 10 29.85 20.74 0.21
CA GLY A 10 30.53 21.68 -0.69
C GLY A 10 31.60 21.04 -1.58
N LEU A 11 31.40 19.78 -2.00
CA LEU A 11 32.35 19.04 -2.83
C LEU A 11 32.35 19.51 -4.30
N PRO A 12 33.42 19.24 -5.09
CA PRO A 12 33.54 19.65 -6.49
C PRO A 12 32.43 19.12 -7.39
N SER A 13 32.11 19.86 -8.46
CA SER A 13 31.04 19.53 -9.42
C SER A 13 31.20 18.16 -10.08
N ASP A 14 32.43 17.67 -10.26
CA ASP A 14 32.69 16.35 -10.83
C ASP A 14 32.16 15.21 -9.95
N VAL A 15 32.24 15.38 -8.62
CA VAL A 15 31.67 14.42 -7.66
C VAL A 15 30.15 14.45 -7.72
N ARG A 16 29.54 15.63 -7.92
CA ARG A 16 28.10 15.80 -8.10
C ARG A 16 27.61 15.10 -9.37
N HIS A 17 28.26 15.33 -10.51
CA HIS A 17 27.91 14.65 -11.77
C HIS A 17 27.98 13.13 -11.66
N ALA A 18 29.01 12.60 -10.99
CA ALA A 18 29.12 11.18 -10.72
C ALA A 18 28.01 10.66 -9.79
N THR A 19 27.65 11.41 -8.73
CA THR A 19 26.58 11.00 -7.81
C THR A 19 25.19 11.15 -8.38
N ASP A 20 24.93 12.13 -9.24
CA ASP A 20 23.65 12.33 -9.91
C ASP A 20 23.41 11.21 -10.94
N ALA A 21 24.46 10.81 -11.67
CA ALA A 21 24.41 9.63 -12.54
C ALA A 21 24.13 8.34 -11.75
N LEU A 22 24.73 8.18 -10.56
CA LEU A 22 24.47 7.05 -9.67
C LEU A 22 23.05 7.07 -9.08
N ASP A 23 22.47 8.24 -8.79
CA ASP A 23 21.11 8.35 -8.27
C ASP A 23 20.07 7.96 -9.33
N ALA A 24 20.25 8.40 -10.58
CA ALA A 24 19.41 7.99 -11.71
C ALA A 24 19.43 6.46 -11.95
N VAL A 25 20.62 5.84 -11.86
CA VAL A 25 20.75 4.37 -11.90
C VAL A 25 20.04 3.75 -10.69
N GLY A 26 20.22 4.32 -9.50
CA GLY A 26 19.56 3.90 -8.27
C GLY A 26 18.03 3.95 -8.36
N ASN A 27 17.46 4.97 -8.97
CA ASN A 27 16.01 5.10 -9.17
C ASN A 27 15.48 4.02 -10.11
N THR A 28 16.24 3.70 -11.15
CA THR A 28 15.93 2.57 -12.04
C THR A 28 16.00 1.23 -11.29
N THR A 29 17.04 0.99 -10.48
CA THR A 29 17.15 -0.22 -9.66
C THR A 29 16.01 -0.33 -8.64
N LYS A 30 15.64 0.76 -7.96
CA LYS A 30 14.49 0.80 -7.04
C LYS A 30 13.19 0.41 -7.74
N ALA A 31 12.96 0.89 -8.95
CA ALA A 31 11.78 0.54 -9.73
C ALA A 31 11.74 -0.96 -10.07
N VAL A 32 12.87 -1.55 -10.48
CA VAL A 32 12.96 -3.00 -10.74
C VAL A 32 12.70 -3.82 -9.48
N THR A 33 13.31 -3.45 -8.34
CA THR A 33 13.09 -4.15 -7.07
C THR A 33 11.64 -4.08 -6.61
N LYS A 34 10.98 -2.92 -6.78
CA LYS A 34 9.54 -2.78 -6.51
C LYS A 34 8.71 -3.69 -7.42
N GLY A 35 9.00 -3.73 -8.71
CA GLY A 35 8.34 -4.61 -9.67
C GLY A 35 8.49 -6.10 -9.32
N TYR A 36 9.69 -6.53 -8.93
CA TYR A 36 9.94 -7.89 -8.48
C TYR A 36 9.16 -8.24 -7.20
N ALA A 37 9.16 -7.34 -6.21
CA ALA A 37 8.41 -7.52 -4.98
C ALA A 37 6.90 -7.63 -5.23
N ILE A 38 6.35 -6.80 -6.13
CA ILE A 38 4.94 -6.84 -6.54
C ILE A 38 4.61 -8.17 -7.24
N GLY A 39 5.47 -8.61 -8.17
CA GLY A 39 5.29 -9.89 -8.86
C GLY A 39 5.35 -11.09 -7.92
N SER A 40 6.32 -11.10 -6.99
CA SER A 40 6.45 -12.13 -5.96
C SER A 40 5.25 -12.15 -5.01
N ALA A 41 4.78 -10.98 -4.56
CA ALA A 41 3.58 -10.87 -3.74
C ALA A 41 2.32 -11.34 -4.47
N GLY A 42 2.19 -11.05 -5.77
CA GLY A 42 1.08 -11.53 -6.60
C GLY A 42 1.04 -13.06 -6.69
N LEU A 43 2.19 -13.69 -6.96
CA LEU A 43 2.31 -15.15 -6.97
C LEU A 43 2.05 -15.76 -5.58
N GLY A 44 2.60 -15.18 -4.53
CA GLY A 44 2.36 -15.62 -3.15
C GLY A 44 0.88 -15.54 -2.77
N ALA A 45 0.19 -14.48 -3.19
CA ALA A 45 -1.23 -14.33 -2.93
C ALA A 45 -2.09 -15.38 -3.68
N LEU A 46 -1.71 -15.76 -4.91
CA LEU A 46 -2.36 -16.87 -5.63
C LEU A 46 -2.17 -18.22 -4.90
N VAL A 47 -0.98 -18.47 -4.34
CA VAL A 47 -0.72 -19.67 -3.55
C VAL A 47 -1.55 -19.67 -2.26
N LEU A 48 -1.62 -18.53 -1.57
CA LEU A 48 -2.47 -18.38 -0.38
C LEU A 48 -3.95 -18.53 -0.71
N PHE A 49 -4.40 -18.09 -1.88
CA PHE A 49 -5.77 -18.33 -2.35
C PHE A 49 -6.03 -19.82 -2.62
N ALA A 50 -5.08 -20.52 -3.25
CA ALA A 50 -5.18 -21.97 -3.43
C ALA A 50 -5.26 -22.70 -2.07
N ALA A 51 -4.41 -22.31 -1.11
CA ALA A 51 -4.45 -22.82 0.26
C ALA A 51 -5.81 -22.55 0.93
N TYR A 52 -6.35 -21.33 0.81
CA TYR A 52 -7.67 -20.97 1.32
C TYR A 52 -8.79 -21.87 0.76
N THR A 53 -8.80 -22.13 -0.55
CA THR A 53 -9.81 -23.02 -1.14
C THR A 53 -9.64 -24.48 -0.70
N SER A 54 -8.40 -24.93 -0.46
CA SER A 54 -8.10 -26.26 0.04
C SER A 54 -8.53 -26.44 1.50
N ASP A 55 -8.23 -25.45 2.34
CA ASP A 55 -8.61 -25.43 3.75
C ASP A 55 -10.12 -25.43 3.92
N LEU A 56 -10.84 -24.65 3.11
CA LEU A 56 -12.30 -24.67 3.11
C LEU A 56 -12.89 -26.05 2.78
N LYS A 57 -12.32 -26.75 1.79
CA LYS A 57 -12.72 -28.13 1.45
C LYS A 57 -12.42 -29.11 2.58
N TYR A 58 -11.28 -28.93 3.26
CA TYR A 58 -10.89 -29.75 4.40
C TYR A 58 -11.82 -29.54 5.60
N PHE A 59 -12.17 -28.30 5.93
CA PHE A 59 -13.08 -27.98 7.03
C PHE A 59 -14.52 -28.41 6.74
N SER A 60 -14.99 -28.31 5.49
CA SER A 60 -16.32 -28.83 5.10
C SER A 60 -16.39 -30.37 5.15
N ALA A 61 -15.27 -31.05 4.89
CA ALA A 61 -15.18 -32.52 4.92
C ALA A 61 -15.04 -33.11 6.33
N ASN A 62 -14.63 -32.31 7.33
CA ASN A 62 -14.47 -32.73 8.73
C ASN A 62 -15.46 -32.01 9.67
N PRO A 63 -16.78 -32.20 9.50
CA PRO A 63 -17.80 -31.50 10.29
C PRO A 63 -17.82 -31.90 11.77
N ALA A 64 -17.18 -33.02 12.14
CA ALA A 64 -17.11 -33.50 13.52
C ALA A 64 -16.15 -32.68 14.41
N ASP A 65 -15.02 -32.22 13.85
CA ASP A 65 -14.02 -31.43 14.57
C ASP A 65 -14.30 -29.91 14.45
N TYR A 66 -15.00 -29.50 13.40
CA TYR A 66 -15.31 -28.10 13.10
C TYR A 66 -16.82 -27.87 12.95
N PRO A 67 -17.59 -27.78 14.05
CA PRO A 67 -19.05 -27.64 14.01
C PRO A 67 -19.50 -26.33 13.35
N PHE A 68 -18.63 -25.33 13.21
CA PHE A 68 -18.91 -24.10 12.48
C PHE A 68 -19.03 -24.31 10.96
N PHE A 69 -18.35 -25.33 10.43
CA PHE A 69 -18.31 -25.67 9.00
C PHE A 69 -19.22 -26.86 8.63
N ALA A 70 -19.93 -27.42 9.60
CA ALA A 70 -20.90 -28.48 9.37
C ALA A 70 -22.05 -27.98 8.47
N GLY A 71 -22.30 -28.70 7.38
CA GLY A 71 -23.36 -28.36 6.41
C GLY A 71 -22.97 -27.30 5.37
N LEU A 72 -21.69 -26.89 5.28
CA LEU A 72 -21.21 -26.20 4.09
C LEU A 72 -21.22 -27.20 2.92
N GLY A 73 -22.16 -27.01 1.98
CA GLY A 73 -22.10 -27.65 0.66
C GLY A 73 -20.87 -27.19 -0.13
N GLU A 74 -20.75 -27.63 -1.38
CA GLU A 74 -19.66 -27.14 -2.25
C GLU A 74 -19.68 -25.61 -2.34
N ILE A 75 -18.58 -24.98 -1.92
CA ILE A 75 -18.37 -23.53 -2.10
C ILE A 75 -18.04 -23.32 -3.57
N ALA A 76 -19.08 -23.16 -4.38
CA ALA A 76 -18.94 -22.83 -5.79
C ALA A 76 -18.56 -21.35 -5.93
N PHE A 77 -17.37 -21.09 -6.47
CA PHE A 77 -16.94 -19.76 -6.92
C PHE A 77 -17.55 -19.42 -8.28
N ASP A 78 -18.86 -19.58 -8.41
CA ASP A 78 -19.57 -19.26 -9.64
C ASP A 78 -19.82 -17.75 -9.72
N LEU A 79 -19.44 -17.13 -10.83
CA LEU A 79 -19.72 -15.72 -11.12
C LEU A 79 -21.22 -15.44 -11.29
N THR A 80 -22.01 -16.49 -11.45
CA THR A 80 -23.48 -16.43 -11.45
C THR A 80 -24.02 -16.08 -10.06
N ASN A 81 -23.24 -16.29 -8.99
CA ASN A 81 -23.63 -15.91 -7.64
C ASN A 81 -23.38 -14.40 -7.40
N PRO A 82 -24.43 -13.60 -7.10
CA PRO A 82 -24.28 -12.16 -6.89
C PRO A 82 -23.33 -11.80 -5.73
N TYR A 83 -23.21 -12.65 -4.71
CA TYR A 83 -22.30 -12.41 -3.57
C TYR A 83 -20.82 -12.53 -3.94
N VAL A 84 -20.49 -13.37 -4.94
CA VAL A 84 -19.15 -13.51 -5.51
C VAL A 84 -18.81 -12.26 -6.31
N VAL A 85 -19.75 -11.77 -7.12
CA VAL A 85 -19.56 -10.53 -7.90
C VAL A 85 -19.37 -9.32 -6.98
N VAL A 86 -20.17 -9.20 -5.92
CA VAL A 86 -20.01 -8.14 -4.91
C VAL A 86 -18.65 -8.23 -4.22
N GLY A 87 -18.22 -9.45 -3.84
CA GLY A 87 -16.90 -9.67 -3.25
C GLY A 87 -15.78 -9.25 -4.19
N LEU A 88 -15.87 -9.61 -5.48
CA LEU A 88 -14.88 -9.24 -6.50
C LEU A 88 -14.79 -7.72 -6.72
N LEU A 89 -15.94 -7.05 -6.82
CA LEU A 89 -16.00 -5.58 -6.96
C LEU A 89 -15.45 -4.88 -5.73
N PHE A 90 -15.86 -5.32 -4.54
CA PHE A 90 -15.38 -4.74 -3.29
C PHE A 90 -13.86 -4.94 -3.15
N GLY A 91 -13.37 -6.15 -3.40
CA GLY A 91 -11.94 -6.46 -3.41
C GLY A 91 -11.15 -5.64 -4.44
N GLY A 92 -11.73 -5.40 -5.62
CA GLY A 92 -11.10 -4.58 -6.64
C GLY A 92 -10.97 -3.10 -6.26
N LEU A 93 -11.87 -2.57 -5.43
CA LEU A 93 -11.85 -1.18 -4.97
C LEU A 93 -10.84 -0.95 -3.84
N LEU A 94 -10.52 -1.97 -3.04
CA LEU A 94 -9.64 -1.82 -1.86
C LEU A 94 -8.25 -1.25 -2.20
N PRO A 95 -7.54 -1.70 -3.26
CA PRO A 95 -6.25 -1.12 -3.63
C PRO A 95 -6.34 0.37 -4.01
N PHE A 96 -7.41 0.77 -4.71
CA PHE A 96 -7.63 2.18 -5.08
C PHE A 96 -7.92 3.04 -3.85
N LEU A 97 -8.77 2.54 -2.95
CA LEU A 97 -9.11 3.24 -1.71
C LEU A 97 -7.88 3.37 -0.79
N PHE A 98 -7.10 2.30 -0.67
CA PHE A 98 -5.83 2.32 0.07
C PHE A 98 -4.84 3.32 -0.54
N GLY A 99 -4.68 3.30 -1.86
CA GLY A 99 -3.81 4.24 -2.58
C GLY A 99 -4.24 5.69 -2.39
N GLY A 100 -5.54 5.99 -2.56
CA GLY A 100 -6.08 7.33 -2.40
C GLY A 100 -5.93 7.87 -0.98
N MET A 101 -6.25 7.05 0.05
CA MET A 101 -6.06 7.45 1.45
C MET A 101 -4.59 7.69 1.78
N SER A 102 -3.68 6.86 1.25
CA SER A 102 -2.24 7.02 1.45
C SER A 102 -1.72 8.31 0.80
N MET A 103 -2.16 8.63 -0.42
CA MET A 103 -1.79 9.88 -1.10
C MET A 103 -2.33 11.11 -0.36
N MET A 104 -3.57 11.06 0.14
CA MET A 104 -4.14 12.14 0.95
C MET A 104 -3.39 12.34 2.28
N ALA A 105 -3.00 11.25 2.94
CA ALA A 105 -2.20 11.28 4.16
C ALA A 105 -0.83 11.95 3.92
N VAL A 106 -0.13 11.55 2.85
CA VAL A 106 1.16 12.15 2.47
C VAL A 106 0.99 13.63 2.13
N GLY A 107 -0.07 14.01 1.40
CA GLY A 107 -0.37 15.40 1.06
C GLY A 107 -0.49 16.31 2.29
N ARG A 108 -1.29 15.89 3.29
CA ARG A 108 -1.44 16.65 4.55
C ARG A 108 -0.12 16.79 5.32
N ALA A 109 0.66 15.72 5.39
CA ALA A 109 1.97 15.77 6.05
C ALA A 109 2.94 16.71 5.31
N ALA A 110 2.95 16.68 3.98
CA ALA A 110 3.78 17.56 3.15
C ALA A 110 3.39 19.04 3.33
N GLU A 111 2.09 19.36 3.36
CA GLU A 111 1.61 20.72 3.60
C GLU A 111 2.07 21.26 4.96
N ALA A 112 2.02 20.43 6.02
CA ALA A 112 2.49 20.80 7.34
C ALA A 112 4.00 21.10 7.38
N VAL A 113 4.80 20.29 6.67
CA VAL A 113 6.26 20.53 6.54
C VAL A 113 6.53 21.81 5.76
N VAL A 114 5.84 22.04 4.64
CA VAL A 114 6.02 23.27 3.83
C VAL A 114 5.65 24.51 4.65
N ALA A 115 4.59 24.45 5.45
CA ALA A 115 4.20 25.55 6.33
C ALA A 115 5.29 25.86 7.37
N GLU A 116 5.90 24.83 7.97
CA GLU A 116 7.00 24.99 8.93
C GLU A 116 8.26 25.55 8.26
N VAL A 117 8.63 25.04 7.09
CA VAL A 117 9.78 25.54 6.32
C VAL A 117 9.58 27.02 5.99
N ARG A 118 8.40 27.40 5.49
CA ARG A 118 8.05 28.81 5.22
C ARG A 118 8.09 29.67 6.47
N ARG A 119 7.67 29.15 7.63
CA ARG A 119 7.74 29.84 8.92
C ARG A 119 9.20 30.13 9.30
N GLN A 120 10.08 29.13 9.21
CA GLN A 120 11.50 29.29 9.51
C GLN A 120 12.18 30.32 8.60
N PHE A 121 11.89 30.30 7.30
CA PHE A 121 12.41 31.30 6.36
C PHE A 121 11.91 32.72 6.63
N ARG A 122 10.67 32.88 7.09
CA ARG A 122 10.10 34.20 7.41
C ARG A 122 10.64 34.77 8.72
N GLU A 123 10.78 33.94 9.74
CA GLU A 123 11.22 34.37 11.08
C GLU A 123 12.74 34.56 11.16
N ASN A 124 13.52 33.76 10.42
CA ASN A 124 14.98 33.83 10.42
C ASN A 124 15.52 34.00 8.99
N PRO A 125 15.55 35.22 8.43
CA PRO A 125 16.14 35.50 7.11
C PRO A 125 17.63 35.10 7.02
N GLY A 126 18.32 35.04 8.18
CA GLY A 126 19.70 34.60 8.31
C GLY A 126 19.96 33.14 7.91
N ILE A 127 18.89 32.36 7.66
CA ILE A 127 19.00 31.02 7.06
C ILE A 127 19.35 31.10 5.57
N MET A 128 18.86 32.12 4.85
CA MET A 128 19.18 32.31 3.42
C MET A 128 20.61 32.82 3.20
N THR A 129 21.17 33.54 4.18
CA THR A 129 22.56 34.03 4.17
C THR A 129 23.56 33.02 4.74
N TYR A 130 23.11 31.82 5.14
CA TYR A 130 23.91 30.77 5.79
C TYR A 130 24.51 31.17 7.15
N GLU A 131 24.05 32.27 7.75
CA GLU A 131 24.53 32.77 9.05
C GLU A 131 23.91 31.99 10.21
N THR A 132 22.71 31.44 10.04
CA THR A 132 21.99 30.68 11.07
C THR A 132 21.59 29.29 10.56
N LYS A 133 21.80 28.26 11.36
CA LYS A 133 21.41 26.88 11.02
C LYS A 133 19.89 26.69 11.13
N PRO A 134 19.23 26.02 10.16
CA PRO A 134 17.80 25.68 10.24
C PRO A 134 17.47 24.76 11.42
N GLU A 135 16.23 24.82 11.89
CA GLU A 135 15.73 23.91 12.92
C GLU A 135 15.20 22.61 12.29
N TYR A 136 16.12 21.69 11.95
CA TYR A 136 15.76 20.39 11.35
C TYR A 136 14.89 19.52 12.28
N GLY A 137 15.12 19.59 13.61
CA GLY A 137 14.43 18.74 14.58
C GLY A 137 12.91 18.97 14.62
N LYS A 138 12.44 20.21 14.45
CA LYS A 138 11.00 20.51 14.41
C LYS A 138 10.34 19.98 13.14
N ALA A 139 11.00 20.12 11.98
CA ALA A 139 10.49 19.58 10.73
C ALA A 139 10.37 18.05 10.79
N VAL A 140 11.37 17.37 11.37
CA VAL A 140 11.34 15.91 11.56
C VAL A 140 10.23 15.50 12.54
N ASP A 141 10.10 16.16 13.69
CA ASP A 141 9.07 15.82 14.69
C ASP A 141 7.63 15.97 14.14
N ILE A 142 7.38 17.03 13.36
CA ILE A 142 6.08 17.24 12.69
C ILE A 142 5.82 16.10 11.71
N LEU A 143 6.79 15.75 10.86
CA LEU A 143 6.67 14.66 9.89
C LEU A 143 6.43 13.33 10.60
N THR A 144 7.18 13.02 11.66
CA THR A 144 7.05 11.76 12.40
C THR A 144 5.68 11.64 13.06
N LYS A 145 5.20 12.68 13.73
CA LYS A 145 3.87 12.67 14.38
C LYS A 145 2.73 12.55 13.36
N ALA A 146 2.83 13.29 12.26
CA ALA A 146 1.85 13.21 11.18
C ALA A 146 1.84 11.82 10.53
N ALA A 147 3.01 11.27 10.20
CA ALA A 147 3.13 9.96 9.58
C ALA A 147 2.55 8.85 10.46
N ILE A 148 2.87 8.81 11.76
CA ILE A 148 2.34 7.79 12.68
C ILE A 148 0.81 7.87 12.77
N ARG A 149 0.26 9.08 12.88
CA ARG A 149 -1.19 9.26 13.02
C ARG A 149 -1.95 8.87 11.75
N GLU A 150 -1.41 9.28 10.60
CA GLU A 150 -2.08 9.14 9.31
C GLU A 150 -1.93 7.72 8.72
N MET A 151 -0.90 6.96 9.10
CA MET A 151 -0.71 5.57 8.63
C MET A 151 -1.62 4.55 9.30
N ILE A 152 -2.26 4.86 10.44
CA ILE A 152 -3.15 3.92 11.14
C ILE A 152 -4.36 3.55 10.27
N VAL A 153 -4.99 4.56 9.65
CA VAL A 153 -6.24 4.37 8.89
C VAL A 153 -6.04 3.51 7.64
N PRO A 154 -5.05 3.78 6.76
CA PRO A 154 -4.79 2.93 5.60
C PRO A 154 -4.40 1.50 5.99
N SER A 155 -3.60 1.33 7.05
CA SER A 155 -3.11 0.02 7.47
C SER A 155 -4.20 -0.87 8.06
N LEU A 156 -5.23 -0.27 8.66
CA LEU A 156 -6.34 -1.01 9.25
C LEU A 156 -7.33 -1.52 8.21
N LEU A 157 -7.41 -0.86 7.04
CA LEU A 157 -8.37 -1.21 6.00
C LEU A 157 -8.22 -2.65 5.48
N PRO A 158 -7.02 -3.15 5.09
CA PRO A 158 -6.86 -4.54 4.67
C PRO A 158 -7.19 -5.57 5.75
N VAL A 159 -7.00 -5.23 7.03
CA VAL A 159 -7.28 -6.11 8.16
C VAL A 159 -8.78 -6.19 8.45
N LEU A 160 -9.48 -5.06 8.41
CA LEU A 160 -10.92 -5.01 8.66
C LEU A 160 -11.76 -5.45 7.47
N SER A 161 -11.29 -5.27 6.24
CA SER A 161 -12.09 -5.53 5.04
C SER A 161 -12.64 -6.96 4.94
N PRO A 162 -11.84 -8.04 5.18
CA PRO A 162 -12.37 -9.40 5.19
C PRO A 162 -13.39 -9.63 6.31
N ILE A 163 -13.17 -9.04 7.49
CA ILE A 163 -14.05 -9.20 8.66
C ILE A 163 -15.40 -8.53 8.42
N VAL A 164 -15.37 -7.29 7.92
CA VAL A 164 -16.59 -6.52 7.62
C VAL A 164 -17.39 -7.19 6.52
N LEU A 165 -16.73 -7.64 5.44
CA LEU A 165 -17.42 -8.34 4.34
C LEU A 165 -18.04 -9.66 4.83
N PHE A 166 -17.31 -10.43 5.64
CA PHE A 166 -17.81 -11.67 6.22
C PHE A 166 -19.08 -11.45 7.05
N VAL A 167 -19.03 -10.51 8.00
CA VAL A 167 -20.15 -10.22 8.90
C VAL A 167 -21.33 -9.65 8.12
N ALA A 168 -21.09 -8.74 7.16
CA ALA A 168 -22.15 -8.15 6.34
C ALA A 168 -22.87 -9.21 5.49
N VAL A 169 -22.12 -10.11 4.84
CA VAL A 169 -22.72 -11.18 4.04
C VAL A 169 -23.39 -12.23 4.94
N MET A 170 -22.86 -12.50 6.13
CA MET A 170 -23.51 -13.40 7.10
C MET A 170 -24.84 -12.86 7.62
N MET A 171 -25.02 -11.53 7.72
CA MET A 171 -26.32 -10.95 8.10
C MET A 171 -27.37 -11.04 6.99
N ILE A 172 -26.94 -11.16 5.72
CA ILE A 172 -27.83 -11.11 4.55
C ILE A 172 -28.03 -12.50 3.94
N SER A 173 -27.07 -13.42 4.08
CA SER A 173 -27.02 -14.71 3.39
C SER A 173 -26.38 -15.82 4.24
N ASP A 174 -26.29 -17.00 3.64
CA ASP A 174 -25.71 -18.20 4.26
C ASP A 174 -24.18 -18.14 4.40
N LYS A 175 -23.67 -18.89 5.37
CA LYS A 175 -22.22 -18.99 5.66
C LYS A 175 -21.39 -19.37 4.43
N ALA A 176 -21.92 -20.24 3.55
CA ALA A 176 -21.25 -20.64 2.32
C ALA A 176 -21.02 -19.45 1.37
N ASN A 177 -22.00 -18.56 1.24
CA ASN A 177 -21.90 -17.34 0.42
C ASN A 177 -20.96 -16.31 1.06
N ALA A 178 -20.90 -16.25 2.39
CA ALA A 178 -19.95 -15.39 3.11
C ALA A 178 -18.49 -15.80 2.82
N PHE A 179 -18.17 -17.09 2.88
CA PHE A 179 -16.83 -17.60 2.52
C PHE A 179 -16.51 -17.46 1.04
N ALA A 180 -17.50 -17.66 0.15
CA ALA A 180 -17.34 -17.43 -1.28
C ALA A 180 -17.04 -15.96 -1.58
N SER A 181 -17.72 -15.02 -0.91
CA SER A 181 -17.52 -13.58 -1.07
C SER A 181 -16.13 -13.12 -0.61
N ILE A 182 -15.60 -13.68 0.48
CA ILE A 182 -14.20 -13.42 0.90
C ILE A 182 -13.21 -13.93 -0.13
N GLY A 183 -13.40 -15.16 -0.63
CA GLY A 183 -12.51 -15.70 -1.66
C GLY A 183 -12.55 -14.87 -2.96
N ALA A 184 -13.74 -14.40 -3.34
CA ALA A 184 -13.91 -13.50 -4.47
C ALA A 184 -13.26 -12.12 -4.23
N MET A 185 -13.31 -11.61 -3.00
CA MET A 185 -12.61 -10.39 -2.60
C MET A 185 -11.08 -10.56 -2.69
N LEU A 186 -10.53 -11.68 -2.23
CA LEU A 186 -9.11 -11.98 -2.38
C LEU A 186 -8.72 -12.00 -3.86
N MET A 187 -9.49 -12.67 -4.71
CA MET A 187 -9.28 -12.65 -6.17
C MET A 187 -9.33 -11.23 -6.75
N GLY A 188 -10.28 -10.41 -6.31
CA GLY A 188 -10.42 -9.02 -6.74
C GLY A 188 -9.24 -8.15 -6.36
N VAL A 189 -8.70 -8.33 -5.14
CA VAL A 189 -7.49 -7.64 -4.66
C VAL A 189 -6.25 -8.12 -5.39
N ILE A 190 -6.11 -9.42 -5.66
CA ILE A 190 -4.95 -10.01 -6.35
C ILE A 190 -4.87 -9.54 -7.81
N VAL A 191 -6.00 -9.41 -8.49
CA VAL A 191 -6.03 -8.90 -9.86
C VAL A 191 -5.80 -7.39 -9.88
N ASN A 192 -6.54 -6.61 -9.08
CA ASN A 192 -6.49 -5.15 -9.18
C ASN A 192 -5.28 -4.52 -8.47
N GLY A 193 -4.84 -5.09 -7.36
CA GLY A 193 -3.77 -4.52 -6.54
C GLY A 193 -2.39 -4.65 -7.20
N PRO A 194 -1.81 -5.86 -7.25
CA PRO A 194 -0.52 -6.10 -7.90
C PRO A 194 -0.48 -5.66 -9.38
N VAL A 195 -1.47 -6.02 -10.19
CA VAL A 195 -1.36 -5.88 -11.66
C VAL A 195 -1.66 -4.47 -12.14
N PHE A 196 -2.75 -3.86 -11.66
CA PHE A 196 -3.19 -2.57 -12.19
C PHE A 196 -2.65 -1.40 -11.39
N VAL A 197 -2.83 -1.39 -10.07
CA VAL A 197 -2.49 -0.23 -9.23
C VAL A 197 -0.99 -0.18 -8.92
N ALA A 198 -0.39 -1.29 -8.49
CA ALA A 198 0.99 -1.28 -8.00
C ALA A 198 2.03 -1.09 -9.12
N ILE A 199 1.83 -1.74 -10.27
CA ILE A 199 2.71 -1.56 -11.44
C ILE A 199 2.56 -0.14 -11.99
N SER A 200 1.33 0.34 -12.19
CA SER A 200 1.11 1.70 -12.72
C SER A 200 1.76 2.76 -11.83
N ASN A 201 1.56 2.71 -10.51
CA ASN A 201 2.13 3.70 -9.59
C ASN A 201 3.67 3.63 -9.54
N THR A 202 4.25 2.44 -9.64
CA THR A 202 5.72 2.25 -9.62
C THR A 202 6.36 2.77 -10.89
N SER A 203 5.80 2.42 -12.06
CA SER A 203 6.32 2.84 -13.36
C SER A 203 6.12 4.33 -13.59
N SER A 204 4.96 4.88 -13.24
CA SER A 204 4.71 6.33 -13.35
C SER A 204 5.61 7.13 -12.42
N GLY A 205 5.79 6.69 -11.17
CA GLY A 205 6.71 7.34 -10.23
C GLY A 205 8.15 7.33 -10.71
N GLY A 206 8.66 6.18 -11.19
CA GLY A 206 10.02 6.09 -11.72
C GLY A 206 10.23 6.88 -13.02
N ALA A 207 9.20 7.01 -13.85
CA ALA A 207 9.26 7.82 -15.07
C ALA A 207 9.33 9.32 -14.78
N TRP A 208 8.56 9.82 -13.80
CA TRP A 208 8.63 11.22 -13.37
C TRP A 208 9.90 11.58 -12.61
N ASP A 209 10.51 10.63 -11.90
CA ASP A 209 11.77 10.85 -11.17
C ASP A 209 12.99 10.93 -12.11
N ASN A 210 12.89 10.34 -13.30
CA ASN A 210 13.96 10.30 -14.30
C ASN A 210 13.77 11.31 -15.46
N ALA A 211 12.66 12.04 -15.51
CA ALA A 211 12.33 13.02 -16.55
C ALA A 211 12.74 14.44 -16.13
#